data_AF-A0A554XBG4-F1
#
_entry.id   AF-A0A554XBG4-F1
#
_cell.length_a   1.000
_cell.length_b   1.000
_cell.length_c   1.000
_cell.angle_alpha   90.00
_cell.angle_beta   90.00
_cell.angle_gamma   90.00
#
_symmetry.space_group_name_H-M   'P 1'
#
loop_
_entity.id
_entity.type
_entity.pdbx_description
1 polymer ?
#
loop_
_entity_poly.entity_id
_entity_poly.type
_entity_poly.pdbx_seq_one_letter_code
_entity_poly.pdbx_strand_id
1 'polypeptide(L)' 'MDRALPTDPLPALPPQPISLDVLREKYLKPGEQSVDDLFDRVARAVADAEAPEQRALWAARFRQHLAAGACRVPADW' A
#
# COMPACT_ATOMS: atom_id res chain seq x y z
N MET A 1 -13.68 -16.24 -25.40
CA MET A 1 -13.64 -16.94 -24.10
C MET A 1 -13.77 -15.87 -23.03
N ASP A 2 -15.00 -15.64 -22.55
CA ASP A 2 -15.28 -14.77 -21.42
C ASP A 2 -14.75 -15.41 -20.14
N ARG A 3 -13.60 -14.95 -19.65
CA ARG A 3 -13.10 -15.35 -18.34
C ARG A 3 -13.79 -14.47 -17.30
N ALA A 4 -14.91 -14.97 -16.76
CA ALA A 4 -15.47 -14.42 -15.54
C ALA A 4 -14.39 -14.46 -14.44
N LEU A 5 -13.98 -13.29 -13.94
CA LEU A 5 -13.07 -13.22 -12.81
C LEU A 5 -13.82 -13.68 -11.56
N PRO A 6 -13.28 -14.61 -10.76
CA PRO A 6 -13.91 -15.03 -9.53
C PRO A 6 -14.14 -13.82 -8.62
N THR A 7 -15.40 -13.62 -8.21
CA THR A 7 -15.87 -12.54 -7.32
C THR A 7 -15.75 -12.88 -5.84
N ASP A 8 -15.29 -14.08 -5.51
CA ASP A 8 -15.11 -14.53 -4.13
C ASP A 8 -13.90 -13.81 -3.51
N PRO A 9 -14.02 -13.22 -2.30
CA PRO A 9 -12.90 -12.52 -1.68
C PRO A 9 -11.73 -13.47 -1.46
N LEU A 10 -10.59 -13.13 -2.05
CA LEU A 10 -9.36 -13.89 -1.84
C LEU A 10 -9.02 -13.92 -0.35
N PRO A 11 -8.56 -15.08 0.18
CA PRO A 11 -8.14 -15.17 1.56
C PRO A 11 -6.99 -14.20 1.84
N ALA A 12 -7.06 -13.50 2.98
CA ALA A 12 -5.98 -12.64 3.44
C ALA A 12 -4.74 -13.49 3.73
N LEU A 13 -3.70 -13.32 2.92
CA LEU A 13 -2.42 -14.00 3.10
C LEU A 13 -1.51 -13.19 4.02
N PRO A 14 -0.78 -13.84 4.95
CA PRO A 14 0.22 -13.14 5.73
C PRO A 14 1.36 -12.63 4.82
N PRO A 15 2.03 -11.53 5.19
CA PRO A 15 3.21 -11.07 4.48
C PRO A 15 4.28 -12.15 4.40
N GLN A 16 4.93 -12.27 3.25
CA GLN A 16 6.03 -13.20 3.07
C GLN A 16 7.29 -12.66 3.78
N PRO A 17 7.94 -13.42 4.69
CA PRO A 17 9.08 -12.94 5.47
C PRO A 17 10.23 -12.38 4.61
N ILE A 18 10.55 -13.05 3.49
CA ILE A 18 11.63 -12.60 2.60
C ILE A 18 11.35 -11.22 1.98
N SER A 19 10.09 -10.90 1.68
CA SER A 19 9.71 -9.58 1.17
C SER A 19 9.89 -8.51 2.24
N LEU A 20 9.56 -8.82 3.50
CA LEU A 20 9.79 -7.90 4.62
C LEU A 20 11.29 -7.62 4.79
N ASP A 21 12.14 -8.63 4.68
CA ASP A 21 13.59 -8.47 4.79
C ASP A 21 14.17 -7.64 3.65
N VAL A 22 13.71 -7.86 2.41
CA VAL A 22 14.09 -7.03 1.26
C VAL A 22 13.64 -5.58 1.44
N LEU A 23 12.42 -5.36 1.94
CA LEU A 23 11.93 -4.00 2.23
C LEU A 23 12.76 -3.32 3.31
N ARG A 24 13.12 -4.05 4.37
CA ARG A 24 14.02 -3.56 5.43
C ARG A 24 15.38 -3.17 4.89
N GLU A 25 16.01 -4.04 4.12
CA GLU A 25 17.39 -3.84 3.65
C GLU A 25 17.50 -2.77 2.56
N LYS A 26 16.55 -2.73 1.63
CA LYS A 26 16.67 -1.91 0.41
C LYS A 26 15.92 -0.60 0.45
N TYR A 27 14.88 -0.48 1.29
CA TYR A 27 13.93 0.64 1.21
C TYR A 27 13.75 1.44 2.50
N LEU A 28 14.11 0.90 3.67
CA LEU A 28 14.10 1.69 4.91
C LEU A 28 15.21 2.73 4.90
N LYS A 29 14.83 3.96 5.22
CA LYS A 29 15.74 5.09 5.42
C LYS A 29 16.18 5.15 6.88
N PRO A 30 17.29 5.87 7.18
CA PRO A 30 17.68 6.14 8.56
C PRO A 30 16.52 6.73 9.37
N GLY A 31 16.21 6.11 10.51
CA GLY A 31 15.08 6.48 11.36
C GLY A 31 13.80 5.67 11.14
N GLU A 32 13.71 4.89 10.06
CA GLU A 32 12.60 3.96 9.82
C GLU A 32 12.93 2.57 10.41
N GLN A 33 11.99 1.96 11.13
CA GLN A 33 12.20 0.68 11.82
C GLN A 33 11.28 -0.43 11.29
N SER A 34 10.23 -0.04 10.56
CA SER A 34 9.18 -0.94 10.13
C SER A 34 8.75 -0.67 8.70
N VAL A 35 8.09 -1.67 8.10
CA VAL A 35 7.40 -1.51 6.82
C VAL A 35 6.27 -0.46 6.90
N ASP A 36 5.68 -0.28 8.08
CA ASP A 36 4.65 0.74 8.29
C ASP A 36 5.22 2.16 8.15
N ASP A 37 6.44 2.41 8.64
CA ASP A 37 7.13 3.70 8.46
C ASP A 37 7.40 3.98 6.97
N LEU A 38 7.83 2.96 6.24
CA LEU A 38 8.02 3.03 4.79
C LEU A 38 6.70 3.36 4.08
N PHE A 39 5.62 2.67 4.43
CA PHE A 39 4.31 2.89 3.80
C PHE A 39 3.75 4.27 4.13
N ASP A 40 3.93 4.78 5.34
CA ASP A 40 3.52 6.14 5.71
C ASP A 40 4.27 7.19 4.89
N ARG A 41 5.59 7.01 4.70
CA ARG A 41 6.38 7.90 3.86
C ARG A 41 5.93 7.84 2.40
N VAL A 42 5.77 6.64 1.84
CA VAL A 42 5.35 6.47 0.44
C VAL A 42 3.97 7.08 0.24
N ALA A 43 3.02 6.82 1.13
CA ALA A 43 1.66 7.36 1.02
C ALA A 43 1.64 8.89 1.03
N ARG A 44 2.44 9.54 1.90
CA ARG A 44 2.60 11.00 1.92
C ARG A 44 3.25 11.52 0.64
N ALA A 45 4.35 10.91 0.21
CA ALA A 45 5.06 11.33 -1.00
C ALA A 45 4.21 11.20 -2.26
N VAL A 46 3.37 10.17 -2.36
CA VAL A 46 2.42 10.02 -3.49
C VAL A 46 1.31 11.08 -3.39
N ALA A 47 0.77 11.33 -2.20
CA ALA A 47 -0.28 12.32 -2.00
C ALA A 47 0.19 13.78 -2.22
N ASP A 48 1.50 14.06 -2.21
CA ASP A 48 2.02 15.40 -2.47
C ASP A 48 1.70 15.93 -3.89
N ALA A 49 1.39 15.02 -4.84
CA ALA A 49 0.92 15.38 -6.18
C ALA A 49 -0.50 15.97 -6.18
N GLU A 50 -1.27 15.76 -5.13
CA GLU A 50 -2.66 16.21 -4.99
C GLU A 50 -2.75 17.67 -4.51
N ALA A 51 -3.93 18.27 -4.69
CA ALA A 51 -4.24 19.59 -4.15
C ALA A 51 -4.02 19.61 -2.62
N PRO A 52 -3.46 20.69 -2.04
CA PRO A 52 -3.09 20.76 -0.61
C PRO A 52 -4.21 20.32 0.33
N GLU A 53 -5.45 20.70 0.04
CA GLU A 53 -6.65 20.36 0.82
C GLU A 53 -7.02 18.87 0.77
N GLN A 54 -6.55 18.13 -0.24
CA GLN A 54 -6.85 16.70 -0.42
C GLN A 54 -5.70 15.77 -0.02
N ARG A 55 -4.49 16.28 0.18
CA ARG A 55 -3.30 15.45 0.46
C ARG A 55 -3.48 14.54 1.66
N ALA A 56 -4.09 15.04 2.74
CA ALA A 56 -4.33 14.24 3.94
C ALA A 56 -5.29 13.06 3.68
N LEU A 57 -6.35 13.30 2.92
CA LEU A 57 -7.32 12.28 2.53
C LEU A 57 -6.65 11.21 1.65
N TRP A 58 -5.90 11.64 0.64
CA TRP A 58 -5.25 10.73 -0.30
C TRP A 58 -4.11 9.96 0.35
N ALA A 59 -3.32 10.59 1.23
CA ALA A 59 -2.29 9.88 2.00
C ALA A 59 -2.89 8.75 2.84
N ALA A 60 -4.03 8.99 3.51
CA ALA A 60 -4.70 7.94 4.27
C ALA A 60 -5.18 6.78 3.38
N ARG A 61 -5.75 7.08 2.20
CA ARG A 61 -6.20 6.07 1.23
C ARG A 61 -5.04 5.26 0.65
N PHE A 62 -3.97 5.93 0.21
CA PHE A 62 -2.77 5.24 -0.27
C PHE A 62 -2.15 4.37 0.81
N ARG A 63 -2.11 4.84 2.06
CA ARG A 63 -1.58 4.05 3.17
C ARG A 63 -2.37 2.77 3.41
N GLN A 64 -3.70 2.83 3.32
CA GLN A 64 -4.57 1.67 3.42
C GLN A 64 -4.32 0.68 2.28
N HIS A 65 -4.21 1.18 1.04
CA HIS A 65 -3.91 0.33 -0.13
C HIS A 65 -2.54 -0.35 -0.03
N LEU A 66 -1.52 0.36 0.45
CA LEU A 66 -0.17 -0.21 0.67
C LEU A 66 -0.21 -1.32 1.74
N ALA A 67 -0.93 -1.11 2.85
CA ALA A 67 -1.11 -2.13 3.89
C ALA A 67 -1.81 -3.38 3.36
N ALA A 68 -2.74 -3.21 2.42
CA ALA A 68 -3.49 -4.29 1.79
C ALA A 68 -2.71 -5.04 0.69
N GLY A 69 -1.44 -4.70 0.41
CA GLY A 69 -0.63 -5.37 -0.60
C GLY A 69 -0.73 -4.79 -2.01
N ALA A 70 -1.05 -3.49 -2.12
CA ALA A 70 -0.94 -2.65 -3.32
C ALA A 70 -1.81 -3.01 -4.54
N CYS A 71 -2.75 -3.95 -4.45
CA CYS A 71 -3.76 -4.11 -5.50
C CYS A 71 -5.07 -4.72 -4.95
N ARG A 72 -5.89 -3.86 -4.35
CA ARG A 72 -7.35 -4.02 -4.37
C ARG A 72 -7.94 -2.66 -4.70
N VAL A 73 -8.28 -2.44 -5.97
CA VAL A 73 -9.27 -1.41 -6.28
C VAL A 73 -10.60 -1.89 -5.69
N PRO A 74 -11.29 -1.08 -4.87
CA PRO A 74 -12.68 -1.35 -4.56
C PRO A 74 -13.49 -1.35 -5.87
N ALA A 75 -14.59 -2.10 -5.92
CA ALA A 75 -15.40 -2.25 -7.13
C ALA A 75 -16.08 -0.93 -7.59
N ASP A 76 -16.01 0.08 -6.75
CA ASP A 76 -16.67 1.39 -6.83
C ASP A 76 -15.72 2.56 -7.13
N TRP A 77 -14.53 2.28 -7.68
CA TRP A 77 -13.60 3.28 -8.22
C TRP A 77 -13.72 3.45 -9.74
#